data_AF-A0A5C7JFN7-F1
#
_entry.id   AF-A0A5C7JFN7-F1
#
_cell.length_a   1.000
_cell.length_b   1.000
_cell.length_c   1.000
_cell.angle_alpha   90.00
_cell.angle_beta   90.00
_cell.angle_gamma   90.00
#
_symmetry.space_group_name_H-M   'P 1'
#
loop_
_entity.id
_entity.type
_entity.pdbx_description
1 polymer ?
#
loop_
_entity_poly.entity_id
_entity_poly.type
_entity_poly.pdbx_seq_one_letter_code
_entity_poly.pdbx_strand_id
1 'polypeptide(L)'
;MPARIGHIYRDDAFYADPSTGELKQKYFLVLAAPRRGDVVARLLTSRYANLRPENPPCFHGDPYPGYYLGVLGEPLGAKSWLDLRPLDDLDRWDFARHEERGRLHEIMALPAAQLRDAMECTAGADDTTRAQEQLIRDELAALPPTSATATIRR
;
A
#
# COMPACT_ATOMS: atom_id res chain seq x y z
N MET A 1 0.63 10.40 -14.79
CA MET A 1 0.77 11.49 -13.77
C MET A 1 1.73 11.01 -12.68
N PRO A 2 2.23 11.82 -11.71
CA PRO A 2 2.97 11.23 -10.60
C PRO A 2 2.05 10.32 -9.78
N ALA A 3 2.57 9.19 -9.31
CA ALA A 3 1.85 8.30 -8.41
C ALA A 3 1.35 9.06 -7.18
N ARG A 4 0.10 8.81 -6.77
CA ARG A 4 -0.52 9.54 -5.66
C ARG A 4 -0.35 8.77 -4.36
N ILE A 5 0.32 9.39 -3.39
CA ILE A 5 0.55 8.81 -2.07
C ILE A 5 -0.80 8.61 -1.35
N GLY A 6 -0.95 7.45 -0.70
CA GLY A 6 -2.18 7.08 -0.04
C GLY A 6 -3.26 6.50 -0.96
N HIS A 7 -3.00 6.41 -2.26
CA HIS A 7 -3.92 5.79 -3.20
C HIS A 7 -3.58 4.31 -3.42
N ILE A 8 -4.64 3.53 -3.56
CA ILE A 8 -4.58 2.14 -3.97
C ILE A 8 -4.75 2.08 -5.48
N TYR A 9 -3.84 1.37 -6.14
CA TYR A 9 -3.88 1.11 -7.56
C TYR A 9 -4.08 -0.38 -7.82
N ARG A 10 -4.71 -0.69 -8.95
CA ARG A 10 -4.76 -2.03 -9.55
C ARG A 10 -3.83 -2.05 -10.76
N ASP A 11 -2.94 -3.03 -10.82
CA ASP A 11 -2.20 -3.39 -12.03
C ASP A 11 -2.82 -4.67 -12.61
N ASP A 12 -3.35 -4.58 -13.82
CA ASP A 12 -4.02 -5.70 -14.50
C ASP A 12 -3.06 -6.81 -14.96
N ALA A 13 -1.74 -6.53 -14.95
CA ALA A 13 -0.71 -7.42 -15.47
C ALA A 13 0.56 -7.46 -14.58
N PHE A 14 0.38 -7.48 -13.26
CA PHE A 14 1.46 -7.35 -12.27
C PHE A 14 2.52 -8.46 -12.36
N TYR A 15 2.10 -9.73 -12.49
CA TYR A 15 3.04 -10.86 -12.58
C TYR A 15 2.49 -11.95 -13.50
N ALA A 16 3.39 -12.72 -14.12
CA ALA A 16 2.99 -13.91 -14.86
C ALA A 16 2.82 -15.09 -13.88
N ASP A 17 1.69 -15.77 -13.97
CA ASP A 17 1.50 -17.03 -13.27
C ASP A 17 2.56 -18.04 -13.74
N PRO A 18 3.33 -18.65 -12.83
CA PRO A 18 4.48 -19.49 -13.21
C PRO A 18 4.08 -20.78 -13.92
N SER A 19 2.84 -21.23 -13.78
CA SER A 19 2.35 -22.47 -14.38
C SER A 19 1.69 -22.27 -15.74
N THR A 20 1.01 -21.14 -15.93
CA THR A 20 0.20 -20.85 -17.13
C THR A 20 0.77 -19.73 -18.00
N GLY A 21 1.69 -18.91 -17.46
CA GLY A 21 2.19 -17.70 -18.10
C GLY A 21 1.17 -16.55 -18.16
N GLU A 22 -0.05 -16.77 -17.65
CA GLU A 22 -1.11 -15.75 -17.66
C GLU A 22 -0.73 -14.57 -16.76
N LEU A 23 -0.88 -13.36 -17.27
CA LEU A 23 -0.64 -12.15 -16.48
C LEU A 23 -1.78 -11.98 -15.47
N LYS A 24 -1.42 -11.85 -14.20
CA LYS A 24 -2.35 -11.75 -13.07
C LYS A 24 -2.33 -10.36 -12.47
N GLN A 25 -3.51 -9.92 -12.07
CA GLN A 25 -3.69 -8.61 -11.45
C GLN A 25 -3.24 -8.58 -9.98
N LYS A 26 -2.84 -7.40 -9.52
CA LYS A 26 -2.61 -7.09 -8.10
C LYS A 26 -3.06 -5.69 -7.74
N TYR A 27 -3.36 -5.52 -6.46
CA TYR A 27 -3.59 -4.20 -5.86
C TYR A 27 -2.39 -3.84 -4.98
N PHE A 28 -2.03 -2.56 -4.95
CA PHE A 28 -0.98 -2.05 -4.08
C PHE A 28 -1.31 -0.64 -3.59
N LEU A 29 -0.77 -0.28 -2.44
CA LEU A 29 -0.84 1.05 -1.86
C LEU A 29 0.47 1.79 -2.13
N VAL A 30 0.37 3.02 -2.63
CA VAL A 30 1.52 3.92 -2.77
C VAL A 30 1.80 4.60 -1.43
N LEU A 31 3.01 4.39 -0.92
CA LEU A 31 3.47 4.89 0.38
C LEU A 31 4.40 6.10 0.23
N ALA A 32 5.21 6.16 -0.82
CA ALA A 32 6.01 7.34 -1.15
C ALA A 32 6.18 7.48 -2.66
N ALA A 33 6.23 8.73 -3.14
CA ALA A 33 6.37 9.05 -4.56
C ALA A 33 7.25 10.30 -4.74
N PRO A 34 8.57 10.19 -4.50
CA PRO A 34 9.47 11.33 -4.60
C PRO A 34 9.47 11.93 -6.02
N ARG A 35 9.63 13.25 -6.13
CA ARG A 35 9.68 13.97 -7.43
C ARG A 35 10.75 13.40 -8.39
N ARG A 36 11.83 12.87 -7.81
CA ARG A 36 12.93 12.20 -8.50
C ARG A 36 13.25 10.92 -7.74
N GLY A 37 12.81 9.79 -8.28
CA GLY A 37 13.06 8.48 -7.71
C GLY A 37 11.92 7.54 -8.05
N ASP A 38 12.04 6.33 -7.54
CA ASP A 38 11.05 5.28 -7.72
C ASP A 38 9.96 5.37 -6.65
N VAL A 39 8.82 4.77 -6.95
CA VAL A 39 7.63 4.79 -6.11
C VAL A 39 7.72 3.65 -5.11
N VAL A 40 7.64 3.97 -3.82
CA VAL A 40 7.61 2.98 -2.75
C VAL A 40 6.16 2.54 -2.55
N ALA A 41 5.92 1.24 -2.68
CA ALA A 41 4.60 0.64 -2.52
C ALA A 41 4.66 -0.67 -1.75
N ARG A 42 3.49 -1.13 -1.30
CA ARG A 42 3.30 -2.50 -0.78
C ARG A 42 2.02 -3.11 -1.34
N LEU A 43 2.05 -4.42 -1.56
CA LEU A 43 0.92 -5.15 -2.13
C LEU A 43 -0.20 -5.30 -1.12
N LEU A 44 -1.44 -5.29 -1.61
CA LEU A 44 -2.59 -5.73 -0.84
C LEU A 44 -2.77 -7.24 -1.01
N THR A 45 -3.23 -7.89 0.05
CA THR A 45 -3.55 -9.31 0.03
C THR A 45 -4.73 -9.64 0.94
N SER A 46 -5.59 -10.53 0.46
CA SER A 46 -6.63 -11.21 1.25
C SER A 46 -6.29 -12.70 1.46
N ARG A 47 -5.15 -13.16 0.96
CA ARG A 47 -4.73 -14.56 1.12
C ARG A 47 -4.39 -14.84 2.58
N TYR A 48 -4.81 -16.01 3.04
CA TYR A 48 -4.62 -16.47 4.42
C TYR A 48 -5.27 -15.54 5.45
N ALA A 49 -6.39 -14.91 5.10
CA ALA A 49 -7.13 -14.01 6.00
C ALA A 49 -7.47 -14.62 7.37
N ASN A 50 -7.68 -15.94 7.43
CA ASN A 50 -7.93 -16.68 8.68
C ASN A 50 -6.68 -16.87 9.55
N LEU A 51 -5.48 -16.61 9.03
CA LEU A 51 -4.20 -16.76 9.73
C LEU A 51 -3.50 -15.43 9.98
N ARG A 52 -3.94 -14.35 9.33
CA ARG A 52 -3.35 -13.01 9.48
C ARG A 52 -3.97 -12.30 10.69
N PRO A 53 -3.16 -11.72 11.59
CA PRO A 53 -3.68 -10.94 12.71
C PRO A 53 -4.48 -9.72 12.25
N GLU A 54 -5.61 -9.47 12.93
CA GLU A 54 -6.39 -8.23 12.80
C GLU A 54 -6.11 -7.27 13.97
N ASN A 55 -5.66 -7.81 15.11
CA ASN A 55 -5.34 -7.08 16.33
C ASN A 55 -4.10 -7.70 17.03
N PRO A 56 -3.00 -6.96 17.25
CA PRO A 56 -2.77 -5.60 16.77
C PRO A 56 -2.81 -5.53 15.23
N PRO A 57 -3.21 -4.39 14.64
CA PRO A 57 -3.33 -4.27 13.19
C PRO A 57 -1.96 -4.36 12.50
N CYS A 58 -0.91 -3.87 13.16
CA CYS A 58 0.46 -3.99 12.69
C CYS A 58 1.12 -5.25 13.27
N PHE A 59 1.57 -6.14 12.40
CA PHE A 59 2.22 -7.40 12.77
C PHE A 59 3.45 -7.64 11.91
N HIS A 60 4.64 -7.67 12.51
CA HIS A 60 5.92 -7.89 11.80
C HIS A 60 6.41 -9.34 11.89
N GLY A 61 5.66 -10.21 12.57
CA GLY A 61 6.08 -11.59 12.82
C GLY A 61 5.77 -12.56 11.68
N ASP A 62 6.22 -13.79 11.87
CA ASP A 62 5.98 -14.90 10.95
C ASP A 62 4.60 -15.56 11.12
N PRO A 63 4.06 -16.22 10.07
CA PRO A 63 4.59 -16.31 8.70
C PRO A 63 4.07 -15.21 7.77
N TYR A 64 3.18 -14.34 8.26
CA TYR A 64 2.45 -13.38 7.43
C TYR A 64 2.51 -11.98 8.02
N PRO A 65 3.68 -11.31 7.94
CA PRO A 65 3.78 -9.94 8.37
C PRO A 65 2.84 -9.07 7.51
N GLY A 66 2.18 -8.12 8.15
CA GLY A 66 1.08 -7.38 7.56
C GLY A 66 0.57 -6.23 8.42
N TYR A 67 0.00 -5.22 7.76
CA TYR A 67 -0.86 -4.24 8.40
C TYR A 67 -2.32 -4.48 8.00
N TYR A 68 -3.22 -4.69 8.95
CA TYR A 68 -4.63 -4.92 8.69
C TYR A 68 -5.35 -3.63 8.25
N LEU A 69 -5.90 -3.63 7.03
CA LEU A 69 -6.60 -2.50 6.43
C LEU A 69 -8.13 -2.56 6.60
N GLY A 70 -8.66 -3.65 7.17
CA GLY A 70 -10.12 -3.84 7.23
C GLY A 70 -10.71 -4.32 5.90
N VAL A 71 -11.98 -4.01 5.70
CA VAL A 71 -12.70 -4.20 4.43
C VAL A 71 -12.86 -2.84 3.77
N LEU A 72 -12.33 -2.67 2.57
CA LEU A 72 -12.19 -1.36 1.93
C LEU A 72 -13.38 -0.98 1.02
N GLY A 73 -14.34 -1.89 0.83
CA GLY A 73 -15.47 -1.71 -0.10
C GLY A 73 -15.10 -2.13 -1.53
N GLU A 74 -16.05 -2.10 -2.46
CA GLU A 74 -15.82 -2.57 -3.84
C GLU A 74 -14.73 -1.78 -4.58
N PRO A 75 -13.84 -2.44 -5.36
CA PRO A 75 -13.77 -3.88 -5.66
C PRO A 75 -13.01 -4.72 -4.61
N LEU A 76 -12.63 -4.13 -3.48
CA LEU A 76 -11.87 -4.72 -2.37
C LEU A 76 -12.79 -5.13 -1.20
N GLY A 77 -13.89 -5.81 -1.50
CA GLY A 77 -14.92 -6.23 -0.54
C GLY A 77 -14.47 -7.30 0.48
N ALA A 78 -13.25 -7.82 0.35
CA ALA A 78 -12.66 -8.76 1.29
C ALA A 78 -11.79 -8.05 2.33
N LYS A 79 -11.60 -8.71 3.49
CA LYS A 79 -10.58 -8.31 4.46
C LYS A 79 -9.22 -8.24 3.76
N SER A 80 -8.52 -7.13 3.96
CA SER A 80 -7.29 -6.82 3.25
C SER A 80 -6.18 -6.47 4.24
N TRP A 81 -4.96 -6.88 3.89
CA TRP A 81 -3.73 -6.50 4.57
C TRP A 81 -2.79 -5.85 3.58
N LEU A 82 -2.03 -4.87 4.05
CA LEU A 82 -0.80 -4.45 3.41
C LEU A 82 0.26 -5.50 3.72
N ASP A 83 0.80 -6.16 2.69
CA ASP A 83 1.84 -7.18 2.82
C ASP A 83 3.17 -6.50 3.12
N LEU A 84 3.79 -6.83 4.26
CA LEU A 84 5.04 -6.18 4.69
C LEU A 84 6.29 -6.88 4.17
N ARG A 85 6.14 -7.99 3.46
CA ARG A 85 7.24 -8.71 2.80
C ARG A 85 7.88 -7.85 1.70
N PRO A 86 9.09 -8.22 1.23
CA PRO A 86 9.84 -7.38 0.31
C PRO A 86 9.07 -7.12 -0.98
N LEU A 87 9.10 -5.87 -1.42
CA LEU A 87 8.69 -5.45 -2.75
C LEU A 87 9.70 -4.42 -3.24
N ASP A 88 10.17 -4.62 -4.47
CA ASP A 88 11.02 -3.66 -5.17
C ASP A 88 10.25 -2.35 -5.44
N ASP A 89 10.98 -1.24 -5.47
CA ASP A 89 10.39 0.05 -5.82
C ASP A 89 9.90 0.02 -7.28
N LEU A 90 8.81 0.73 -7.56
CA LEU A 90 8.23 0.80 -8.89
C LEU A 90 8.87 1.96 -9.66
N ASP A 91 9.47 1.68 -10.82
CA ASP A 91 10.02 2.73 -11.68
C ASP A 91 8.93 3.75 -12.06
N ARG A 92 9.22 5.03 -11.82
CA ARG A 92 8.27 6.13 -12.02
C ARG A 92 7.79 6.30 -13.47
N TRP A 93 8.64 5.98 -14.44
CA TRP A 93 8.32 6.13 -15.87
C TRP A 93 7.45 4.97 -16.34
N ASP A 94 7.78 3.76 -15.87
CA ASP A 94 6.97 2.58 -16.09
C ASP A 94 5.59 2.72 -15.45
N PHE A 95 5.52 3.25 -14.23
CA PHE A 95 4.25 3.57 -13.55
C PHE A 95 3.39 4.50 -14.41
N ALA A 96 3.93 5.65 -14.79
CA ALA A 96 3.20 6.64 -15.60
C ALA A 96 2.77 6.05 -16.95
N ARG A 97 3.66 5.29 -17.61
CA ARG A 97 3.38 4.64 -18.88
C ARG A 97 2.28 3.58 -18.74
N HIS A 98 2.25 2.80 -17.66
CA HIS A 98 1.23 1.78 -17.43
C HIS A 98 -0.12 2.40 -17.09
N GLU A 99 -0.14 3.51 -16.35
CA GLU A 99 -1.34 4.31 -16.11
C GLU A 99 -1.90 4.90 -17.42
N GLU A 100 -1.06 5.56 -18.23
CA GLU A 100 -1.47 6.16 -19.52
C GLU A 100 -1.98 5.13 -20.52
N ARG A 101 -1.46 3.90 -20.49
CA ARG A 101 -1.89 2.79 -21.35
C ARG A 101 -3.12 2.06 -20.81
N GLY A 102 -3.66 2.45 -19.66
CA GLY A 102 -4.82 1.81 -19.04
C GLY A 102 -4.54 0.40 -18.54
N ARG A 103 -3.29 0.08 -18.17
CA ARG A 103 -2.92 -1.14 -17.44
C ARG A 103 -3.01 -0.91 -15.93
N LEU A 104 -2.66 0.29 -15.48
CA LEU A 104 -2.72 0.70 -14.09
C LEU A 104 -3.95 1.58 -13.86
N HIS A 105 -4.72 1.28 -12.83
CA HIS A 105 -5.94 2.00 -12.48
C HIS A 105 -5.90 2.47 -11.04
N GLU A 106 -6.11 3.76 -10.81
CA GLU A 106 -6.41 4.27 -9.46
C GLU A 106 -7.79 3.75 -9.02
N ILE A 107 -7.87 3.16 -7.83
CA ILE A 107 -9.10 2.54 -7.32
C ILE A 107 -9.75 3.41 -6.25
N MET A 108 -8.97 3.82 -5.25
CA MET A 108 -9.44 4.65 -4.14
C MET A 108 -8.28 5.24 -3.35
N ALA A 109 -8.58 6.24 -2.52
CA ALA A 109 -7.67 6.76 -1.51
C ALA A 109 -7.97 6.17 -0.13
N LEU A 110 -6.93 5.89 0.65
CA LEU A 110 -7.09 5.55 2.07
C LEU A 110 -7.37 6.81 2.91
N PRO A 111 -8.18 6.71 3.97
CA PRO A 111 -8.31 7.77 4.96
C PRO A 111 -6.95 8.14 5.56
N ALA A 112 -6.70 9.44 5.77
CA ALA A 112 -5.40 9.93 6.24
C ALA A 112 -4.91 9.29 7.55
N ALA A 113 -5.83 9.00 8.49
CA ALA A 113 -5.51 8.30 9.73
C ALA A 113 -4.98 6.90 9.47
N GLN A 114 -5.71 6.13 8.66
CA GLN A 114 -5.33 4.76 8.30
C GLN A 114 -4.05 4.71 7.47
N LEU A 115 -3.85 5.68 6.57
CA LEU A 115 -2.61 5.83 5.82
C LEU A 115 -1.41 6.05 6.74
N ARG A 116 -1.54 6.95 7.73
CA ARG A 116 -0.48 7.22 8.69
C ARG A 116 -0.09 5.96 9.46
N ASP A 117 -1.06 5.25 10.00
CA ASP A 117 -0.83 4.00 10.74
C ASP A 117 -0.17 2.92 9.85
N ALA A 118 -0.61 2.79 8.60
CA ALA A 118 -0.04 1.85 7.63
C ALA A 118 1.40 2.21 7.26
N MET A 119 1.69 3.49 7.07
CA MET A 119 3.05 3.98 6.77
C MET A 119 3.98 3.81 7.99
N GLU A 120 3.52 4.10 9.20
CA GLU A 120 4.30 3.89 10.43
C GLU A 120 4.66 2.41 10.61
N CYS A 121 3.69 1.51 10.40
CA CYS A 121 3.91 0.08 10.43
C CYS A 121 4.92 -0.35 9.35
N THR A 122 4.72 0.09 8.10
CA THR A 122 5.59 -0.31 6.99
C THR A 122 7.02 0.20 7.15
N ALA A 123 7.21 1.43 7.63
CA ALA A 123 8.53 1.99 7.88
C ALA A 123 9.33 1.21 8.92
N GLY A 124 8.66 0.53 9.86
CA GLY A 124 9.29 -0.29 10.89
C GLY A 124 9.41 -1.78 10.57
N ALA A 125 8.99 -2.22 9.39
CA ALA A 125 9.00 -3.63 9.01
C ALA A 125 10.42 -4.11 8.66
N ASP A 126 10.76 -5.34 9.02
CA ASP A 126 12.11 -5.92 8.83
C ASP A 126 12.53 -5.96 7.34
N ASP A 127 11.57 -6.14 6.44
CA ASP A 127 11.76 -6.23 4.99
C ASP A 127 11.70 -4.86 4.28
N THR A 128 11.57 -3.76 5.02
CA THR A 128 11.66 -2.40 4.48
C THR A 128 13.12 -1.95 4.47
N THR A 129 13.63 -1.61 3.29
CA THR A 129 15.02 -1.13 3.18
C THR A 129 15.16 0.25 3.83
N ARG A 130 16.37 0.62 4.26
CA ARG A 130 16.62 1.96 4.83
C ARG A 130 16.23 3.11 3.89
N ALA A 131 16.38 2.92 2.59
CA ALA A 131 16.01 3.92 1.60
C ALA A 131 14.48 4.08 1.52
N GLN A 132 13.75 2.95 1.48
CA GLN A 132 12.28 2.93 1.53
C GLN A 132 11.78 3.54 2.83
N GLU A 133 12.35 3.15 3.97
CA GLU A 133 12.01 3.70 5.29
C GLU A 133 12.13 5.22 5.31
N GLN A 134 13.27 5.76 4.84
CA GLN A 134 13.49 7.20 4.82
C GLN A 134 12.43 7.92 3.98
N LEU A 135 12.14 7.42 2.78
CA LEU A 135 11.12 8.01 1.91
C LEU A 135 9.72 7.97 2.55
N ILE A 136 9.34 6.84 3.16
CA ILE A 136 8.05 6.71 3.86
C ILE A 136 7.99 7.70 5.03
N ARG A 137 9.07 7.84 5.80
CA ARG A 137 9.13 8.78 6.94
C ARG A 137 9.08 10.24 6.52
N ASP A 138 9.71 10.59 5.41
CA ASP A 138 9.66 11.94 4.84
C ASP A 138 8.22 12.32 4.45
N GLU A 139 7.51 11.39 3.80
CA GLU A 139 6.11 11.60 3.43
C GLU A 139 5.19 11.63 4.67
N LEU A 140 5.45 10.78 5.67
CA LEU A 140 4.73 10.80 6.95
C LEU A 140 4.81 12.16 7.66
N ALA A 141 5.98 12.80 7.60
CA ALA A 141 6.22 14.11 8.18
C ALA A 141 5.53 15.24 7.39
N ALA A 142 5.30 15.04 6.09
CA ALA A 142 4.59 15.98 5.23
C ALA A 142 3.05 15.85 5.30
N LEU A 143 2.52 14.70 5.76
CA LEU A 143 1.08 14.50 5.91
C LEU A 143 0.50 15.43 6.99
N PRO A 144 -0.67 16.06 6.72
CA PRO A 144 -1.33 16.90 7.71
C PRO A 144 -1.67 16.09 8.97
N PRO A 145 -1.65 16.72 10.16
CA PRO A 145 -2.09 16.07 11.38
C PRO A 145 -3.56 15.65 11.23
N THR A 146 -3.88 14.45 11.70
CA THR A 146 -5.26 13.98 11.80
C THR A 146 -6.02 14.97 12.68
N SER A 147 -6.85 15.80 12.06
CA SER A 147 -7.69 16.72 12.82
C SER A 147 -8.66 15.88 13.65
N ALA A 148 -8.50 15.94 14.97
CA ALA A 148 -9.45 15.36 15.89
C ALA A 148 -10.82 15.94 15.56
N THR A 149 -11.79 15.07 15.23
CA THR A 149 -13.19 15.45 15.08
C THR A 149 -13.58 16.29 16.29
N ALA A 150 -13.77 17.59 16.09
CA ALA A 150 -14.28 18.48 17.11
C ALA A 150 -15.65 17.95 17.53
N THR A 151 -15.70 17.32 18.70
CA THR A 151 -16.95 16.90 19.32
C THR A 151 -17.69 18.18 19.68
N ILE A 152 -18.64 18.58 18.84
CA ILE A 152 -19.63 19.60 19.18
C ILE A 152 -20.50 19.00 20.28
N ARG A 153 -20.16 19.31 21.54
CA ARG A 153 -21.09 19.12 22.66
C ARG A 153 -22.21 20.14 22.48
N ARG A 154 -23.43 19.65 22.29
CA ARG A 154 -24.66 20.43 22.47
C ARG A 154 -25.00 20.48 23.96
#